data_AF-A0A7S2QEC9-F1
#
_entry.id   AF-A0A7S2QEC9-F1
#
_cell.length_a   1.000
_cell.length_b   1.000
_cell.length_c   1.000
_cell.angle_alpha   90.00
_cell.angle_beta   90.00
_cell.angle_gamma   90.00
#
_symmetry.space_group_name_H-M   'P 1'
#
loop_
_entity.id
_entity.type
_entity.pdbx_description
1 polymer ?
#
loop_
_entity_poly.entity_id
_entity_poly.type
_entity_poly.pdbx_seq_one_letter_code
_entity_poly.pdbx_strand_id
1 'polypeptide(L)'
;YTAKAGKLGPDPLREDADPERLWKVWSRTRRAVGLLLMDQSAIAGVGNIFRAEILFKAGVHPEQPALDTGREVFERVWAHCVGCLQAGFQHGSIRTVDPDEGARLGPPWERRYIYNQASCGRCGSPLLSWVI
;
A
#
# COMPACT_ATOMS: atom_id res chain seq x y z
N TYR A 1 3.04 24.40 -10.26
CA TYR A 1 2.11 23.33 -9.87
C TYR A 1 2.05 22.23 -10.93
N THR A 2 1.69 22.55 -12.16
CA THR A 2 1.54 21.62 -13.31
C THR A 2 2.79 20.78 -13.61
N ALA A 3 3.98 21.39 -13.57
CA ALA A 3 5.24 20.68 -13.81
C ALA A 3 5.63 19.66 -12.72
N LYS A 4 5.12 19.83 -11.48
CA LYS A 4 5.30 18.84 -10.39
C LYS A 4 4.29 17.70 -10.51
N ALA A 5 3.04 18.03 -10.86
CA ALA A 5 1.99 17.03 -11.08
C ALA A 5 2.31 16.08 -12.24
N GLY A 6 2.92 16.59 -13.33
CA GLY A 6 3.31 15.76 -14.48
C GLY A 6 4.41 14.73 -14.21
N LYS A 7 5.09 14.80 -13.05
CA LYS A 7 6.12 13.84 -12.64
C LYS A 7 5.58 12.73 -11.73
N LEU A 8 4.30 12.80 -11.35
CA LEU A 8 3.69 11.80 -10.48
C LEU A 8 3.25 10.56 -11.28
N GLY A 9 3.31 9.42 -10.61
CA GLY A 9 2.68 8.19 -11.08
C GLY A 9 1.16 8.31 -11.13
N PRO A 10 0.46 7.27 -11.61
CA PRO A 10 -0.99 7.18 -11.44
C PRO A 10 -1.38 7.38 -9.97
N ASP A 11 -2.44 8.14 -9.74
CA ASP A 11 -3.03 8.41 -8.43
C ASP A 11 -4.26 7.50 -8.25
N PRO A 12 -4.22 6.48 -7.37
CA PRO A 12 -5.32 5.53 -7.20
C PRO A 12 -6.65 6.14 -6.75
N LEU A 13 -6.66 7.39 -6.27
CA LEU A 13 -7.89 8.09 -5.91
C LEU A 13 -8.69 8.60 -7.12
N ARG A 14 -8.03 8.76 -8.27
CA ARG A 14 -8.67 9.30 -9.46
C ARG A 14 -9.40 8.20 -10.22
N GLU A 15 -10.61 8.51 -10.70
CA GLU A 15 -11.39 7.58 -11.53
C GLU A 15 -10.70 7.25 -12.86
N ASP A 16 -9.88 8.17 -13.37
CA ASP A 16 -9.09 8.02 -14.60
C ASP A 16 -7.69 7.41 -14.36
N ALA A 17 -7.43 6.87 -13.16
CA ALA A 17 -6.16 6.25 -12.85
C ALA A 17 -5.92 5.01 -13.69
N ASP A 18 -4.86 5.04 -14.51
CA ASP A 18 -4.44 3.90 -15.33
C ASP A 18 -3.42 3.02 -14.57
N PRO A 19 -3.81 1.84 -14.06
CA PRO A 19 -2.89 0.91 -13.42
C PRO A 19 -1.80 0.40 -14.37
N GLU A 20 -2.03 0.39 -15.69
CA GLU A 20 -1.05 -0.11 -16.65
C GLU A 20 0.23 0.74 -16.66
N ARG A 21 0.14 2.02 -16.28
CA ARG A 21 1.32 2.88 -16.12
C ARG A 21 2.27 2.35 -15.04
N LEU A 22 1.73 1.92 -13.89
CA LEU A 22 2.54 1.31 -12.83
C LEU A 22 2.98 -0.10 -13.23
N TRP A 23 2.10 -0.89 -13.86
CA TRP A 23 2.43 -2.24 -14.31
C TRP A 23 3.64 -2.29 -15.24
N LYS A 24 3.76 -1.34 -16.18
CA LYS A 24 4.91 -1.24 -17.10
C LYS A 24 6.24 -1.13 -16.35
N VAL A 25 6.27 -0.45 -15.22
CA VAL A 25 7.46 -0.34 -14.36
C VAL A 25 7.61 -1.59 -13.50
N TRP A 26 6.53 -2.03 -12.86
CA TRP A 26 6.46 -3.18 -11.96
C TRP A 26 6.99 -4.46 -12.61
N SER A 27 6.52 -4.77 -13.82
CA SER A 27 6.88 -5.97 -14.59
C SER A 27 8.31 -6.00 -15.13
N ARG A 28 9.12 -4.96 -14.91
CA ARG A 28 10.48 -4.84 -15.47
C ARG A 28 11.54 -4.51 -14.44
N THR A 29 11.15 -4.23 -13.19
CA THR A 29 12.08 -3.75 -12.16
C THR A 29 12.35 -4.81 -11.10
N ARG A 30 13.62 -4.96 -10.73
CA ARG A 30 14.03 -5.76 -9.56
C ARG A 30 14.01 -4.97 -8.25
N ARG A 31 13.58 -3.71 -8.27
CA ARG A 31 13.37 -2.95 -7.04
C ARG A 31 12.34 -3.68 -6.17
N ALA A 32 12.60 -3.72 -4.87
CA ALA A 32 11.67 -4.20 -3.86
C ALA A 32 10.31 -3.51 -4.01
N VAL A 33 9.21 -4.28 -3.92
CA VAL A 33 7.84 -3.74 -4.03
C VAL A 33 7.57 -2.62 -3.03
N GLY A 34 8.09 -2.74 -1.81
CA GLY A 34 7.96 -1.72 -0.78
C GLY A 34 8.61 -0.39 -1.19
N LEU A 35 9.78 -0.44 -1.83
CA LEU A 35 10.45 0.76 -2.34
C LEU A 35 9.76 1.33 -3.57
N LEU A 36 9.20 0.48 -4.43
CA LEU A 36 8.45 0.92 -5.60
C LEU A 36 7.16 1.65 -5.20
N LEU A 37 6.44 1.15 -4.19
CA LEU A 37 5.22 1.79 -3.67
C LEU A 37 5.49 3.12 -2.97
N MET A 38 6.71 3.39 -2.51
CA MET A 38 7.10 4.69 -1.93
C MET A 38 7.51 5.72 -2.99
N ASP A 39 7.74 5.27 -4.22
CA ASP A 39 8.20 6.12 -5.31
C ASP A 39 7.02 6.90 -5.90
N GLN A 40 6.94 8.19 -5.58
CA GLN A 40 5.85 9.06 -6.04
C GLN A 40 5.80 9.23 -7.58
N SER A 41 6.87 8.88 -8.29
CA SER A 41 6.87 8.84 -9.76
C SER A 41 6.27 7.54 -10.33
N ALA A 42 6.25 6.47 -9.53
CA ALA A 42 5.65 5.20 -9.88
C ALA A 42 4.18 5.13 -9.47
N ILE A 43 3.83 5.60 -8.27
CA ILE A 43 2.46 5.67 -7.75
C ILE A 43 2.34 6.83 -6.76
N ALA A 44 1.32 7.67 -6.92
CA ALA A 44 1.12 8.81 -6.04
C ALA A 44 0.31 8.42 -4.78
N GLY A 45 0.54 9.13 -3.68
CA GLY A 45 -0.31 9.08 -2.48
C GLY A 45 -0.01 7.94 -1.51
N VAL A 46 0.71 6.90 -1.94
CA VAL A 46 1.14 5.82 -1.04
C VAL A 46 2.33 6.30 -0.19
N GLY A 47 2.11 6.35 1.13
CA GLY A 47 3.13 6.64 2.15
C GLY A 47 3.48 5.41 3.00
N ASN A 48 4.34 5.59 4.02
CA ASN A 48 4.92 4.47 4.79
C ASN A 48 3.87 3.57 5.47
N ILE A 49 2.82 4.16 6.04
CA ILE A 49 1.71 3.43 6.67
C ILE A 49 0.96 2.61 5.62
N PHE A 50 0.52 3.26 4.55
CA PHE A 50 -0.21 2.60 3.47
C PHE A 50 0.62 1.46 2.85
N ARG A 51 1.90 1.71 2.53
CA ARG A 51 2.81 0.69 1.99
C ARG A 51 2.82 -0.57 2.87
N ALA A 52 3.05 -0.42 4.17
CA ALA A 52 3.12 -1.56 5.08
C ALA A 52 1.79 -2.32 5.11
N GLU A 53 0.68 -1.62 5.31
CA GLU A 53 -0.63 -2.23 5.49
C GLU A 53 -1.17 -2.84 4.19
N ILE A 54 -0.93 -2.20 3.03
CA ILE A 54 -1.32 -2.70 1.71
C ILE A 54 -0.57 -3.99 1.38
N LEU A 55 0.75 -4.02 1.59
CA LEU A 55 1.55 -5.21 1.32
C LEU A 55 1.20 -6.35 2.26
N PHE A 56 0.90 -6.04 3.53
CA PHE A 56 0.35 -7.02 4.48
C PHE A 56 -0.97 -7.62 3.98
N LYS A 57 -1.93 -6.77 3.59
CA LYS A 57 -3.23 -7.24 3.05
C LYS A 57 -3.06 -8.05 1.77
N ALA A 58 -2.13 -7.66 0.91
CA ALA A 58 -1.81 -8.36 -0.32
C ALA A 58 -0.99 -9.66 -0.12
N GLY A 59 -0.48 -9.91 1.10
CA GLY A 59 0.37 -11.06 1.40
C GLY A 59 1.73 -11.02 0.70
N VAL A 60 2.32 -9.85 0.54
CA VAL A 60 3.58 -9.65 -0.20
C VAL A 60 4.67 -9.14 0.74
N HIS A 61 5.83 -9.79 0.73
CA HIS A 61 6.98 -9.32 1.49
C HIS A 61 7.52 -8.00 0.88
N PRO A 62 7.80 -6.95 1.69
CA PRO A 62 8.18 -5.65 1.16
C PRO A 62 9.48 -5.64 0.35
N GLU A 63 10.38 -6.59 0.60
CA GLU A 63 11.65 -6.74 -0.11
C GLU A 63 11.57 -7.60 -1.37
N GLN A 64 10.43 -8.25 -1.63
CA GLN A 64 10.27 -9.06 -2.82
C GLN A 64 10.44 -8.18 -4.07
N PRO A 65 11.28 -8.58 -5.06
CA PRO A 65 11.42 -7.84 -6.30
C PRO A 65 10.08 -7.75 -7.03
N ALA A 66 9.70 -6.56 -7.51
CA ALA A 66 8.40 -6.36 -8.16
C ALA A 66 8.18 -7.27 -9.38
N LEU A 67 9.21 -7.41 -10.22
CA LEU A 67 9.24 -8.34 -11.35
C LEU A 67 8.81 -9.77 -10.97
N ASP A 68 9.20 -10.25 -9.79
CA ASP A 68 9.04 -11.64 -9.38
C ASP A 68 7.67 -11.92 -8.75
N THR A 69 6.85 -10.89 -8.53
CA THR A 69 5.50 -11.04 -7.92
C THR A 69 4.43 -11.40 -8.94
N GLY A 70 4.58 -11.04 -10.22
CA GLY A 70 3.61 -11.32 -11.27
C GLY A 70 2.36 -10.43 -11.26
N ARG A 71 1.49 -10.63 -12.26
CA ARG A 71 0.35 -9.76 -12.57
C ARG A 71 -0.76 -9.83 -11.53
N GLU A 72 -1.10 -11.03 -11.07
CA GLU A 72 -2.17 -11.23 -10.08
C GLU A 72 -1.85 -10.51 -8.75
N VAL A 73 -0.60 -10.60 -8.30
CA VAL A 73 -0.15 -9.90 -7.09
C VAL A 73 -0.21 -8.40 -7.28
N PHE A 74 0.23 -7.90 -8.44
CA PHE A 74 0.13 -6.48 -8.78
C PHE A 74 -1.32 -5.97 -8.73
N GLU A 75 -2.27 -6.69 -9.33
CA GLU A 75 -3.68 -6.30 -9.35
C GLU A 75 -4.27 -6.26 -7.93
N ARG A 76 -3.92 -7.24 -7.09
CA ARG A 76 -4.33 -7.26 -5.67
C ARG A 76 -3.73 -6.10 -4.87
N VAL A 77 -2.44 -5.80 -5.07
CA VAL A 77 -1.79 -4.64 -4.44
C VAL A 77 -2.48 -3.34 -4.89
N TRP A 78 -2.73 -3.18 -6.19
CA TRP A 78 -3.43 -2.01 -6.74
C TRP A 78 -4.82 -1.84 -6.15
N ALA A 79 -5.62 -2.91 -6.08
CA ALA A 79 -6.94 -2.88 -5.47
C ALA A 79 -6.89 -2.43 -4.00
N HIS A 80 -5.91 -2.90 -3.23
CA HIS A 80 -5.70 -2.44 -1.85
C HIS A 80 -5.21 -0.99 -1.76
N CYS A 81 -4.39 -0.52 -2.70
CA CYS A 81 -4.04 0.91 -2.81
C CYS A 81 -5.29 1.77 -2.98
N VAL A 82 -6.13 1.45 -3.97
CA VAL A 82 -7.38 2.15 -4.25
C VAL A 82 -8.26 2.17 -3.00
N GLY A 83 -8.57 0.99 -2.43
CA GLY A 83 -9.47 0.88 -1.28
C GLY A 83 -8.98 1.64 -0.03
N CYS A 84 -7.70 1.49 0.33
CA CYS A 84 -7.14 2.16 1.51
C CYS A 84 -7.06 3.68 1.32
N LEU A 85 -6.65 4.17 0.15
CA LEU A 85 -6.57 5.60 -0.12
C LEU A 85 -7.97 6.22 -0.17
N GLN A 86 -8.94 5.56 -0.82
CA GLN A 86 -10.33 6.03 -0.88
C GLN A 86 -10.95 6.11 0.51
N ALA A 87 -10.78 5.07 1.34
CA ALA A 87 -11.22 5.10 2.73
C ALA A 87 -10.55 6.24 3.52
N GLY A 88 -9.25 6.46 3.28
CA GLY A 88 -8.50 7.57 3.85
C GLY A 88 -9.09 8.95 3.50
N PHE A 89 -9.40 9.13 2.23
CA PHE A 89 -10.01 10.35 1.69
C PHE A 89 -11.41 10.59 2.26
N GLN A 90 -12.28 9.58 2.25
CA GLN A 90 -13.67 9.69 2.73
C GLN A 90 -13.76 9.99 4.22
N HIS A 91 -12.88 9.42 5.04
CA HIS A 91 -12.92 9.58 6.49
C HIS A 91 -11.97 10.66 7.04
N GLY A 92 -11.23 11.34 6.18
CA GLY A 92 -10.22 12.34 6.59
C GLY A 92 -9.16 11.79 7.54
N SER A 93 -8.93 10.48 7.55
CA SER A 93 -8.01 9.80 8.47
C SER A 93 -7.53 8.48 7.88
N ILE A 94 -6.33 8.03 8.22
CA ILE A 94 -5.76 6.80 7.66
C ILE A 94 -6.55 5.58 8.17
N ARG A 95 -7.27 4.92 7.25
CA ARG A 95 -8.07 3.71 7.45
C ARG A 95 -7.55 2.58 6.57
N THR A 96 -6.78 1.67 7.16
CA THR A 96 -6.17 0.53 6.44
C THR A 96 -6.75 -0.82 6.85
N VAL A 97 -7.31 -0.88 8.05
CA VAL A 97 -7.93 -2.08 8.63
C VAL A 97 -9.35 -2.24 8.12
N ASP A 98 -9.69 -3.46 7.72
CA ASP A 98 -11.02 -3.82 7.24
C ASP A 98 -12.04 -3.64 8.37
N PRO A 99 -13.23 -3.05 8.11
CA PRO A 99 -14.22 -2.74 9.15
C PRO A 99 -14.57 -3.93 10.06
N ASP A 100 -14.73 -5.13 9.47
CA ASP A 100 -15.11 -6.36 10.16
C ASP A 100 -14.01 -6.87 11.10
N GLU A 101 -12.74 -6.57 10.79
CA GLU A 101 -11.59 -6.95 11.63
C GLU A 101 -11.19 -5.86 12.61
N GLY A 102 -11.67 -4.63 12.42
CA GLY A 102 -11.18 -3.45 13.13
C GLY A 102 -11.69 -3.31 14.57
N ALA A 103 -12.87 -3.83 14.89
CA ALA A 103 -13.50 -3.63 16.20
C ALA A 103 -12.61 -4.13 17.37
N ARG A 104 -11.83 -5.19 17.15
CA ARG A 104 -10.91 -5.77 18.13
C ARG A 104 -9.54 -5.06 18.23
N LEU A 105 -9.23 -4.12 17.34
CA LEU A 105 -7.92 -3.45 17.23
C LEU A 105 -7.93 -2.03 17.82
N GLY A 106 -8.93 -1.70 18.64
CA GLY A 106 -9.02 -0.42 19.33
C GLY A 106 -9.77 0.66 18.54
N PRO A 107 -9.55 1.94 18.86
CA PRO A 107 -10.30 3.03 18.26
C PRO A 107 -9.89 3.24 16.80
N PRO A 108 -10.83 3.64 15.92
CA PRO A 108 -10.60 3.66 14.48
C PRO A 108 -9.29 4.33 14.01
N TRP A 109 -8.86 5.43 14.63
CA TRP A 109 -7.68 6.22 14.21
C TRP A 109 -6.33 5.55 14.52
N GLU A 110 -6.30 4.62 15.48
CA GLU A 110 -5.10 3.86 15.87
C GLU A 110 -5.01 2.49 15.18
N ARG A 111 -6.10 1.99 14.60
CA ARG A 111 -6.15 0.65 14.01
C ARG A 111 -5.11 0.47 12.90
N ARG A 112 -4.18 -0.46 13.12
CA ARG A 112 -3.21 -0.96 12.13
C ARG A 112 -3.09 -2.47 12.28
N TYR A 113 -2.84 -3.18 11.19
CA TYR A 113 -2.51 -4.59 11.27
C TYR A 113 -1.07 -4.80 11.72
N ILE A 114 -0.13 -4.04 11.16
CA ILE A 114 1.30 -4.25 11.38
C ILE A 114 2.10 -2.97 11.63
N TYR A 115 1.64 -1.82 11.11
CA TYR A 115 2.43 -0.59 11.22
C TYR A 115 2.54 -0.11 12.68
N ASN A 116 3.78 0.03 13.17
CA ASN A 116 4.10 0.37 14.57
C ASN A 116 3.41 -0.55 15.60
N GLN A 117 3.16 -1.81 15.24
CA GLN A 117 2.61 -2.82 16.15
C GLN A 117 3.71 -3.81 16.56
N ALA A 118 3.61 -4.35 17.77
CA ALA A 118 4.48 -5.44 18.23
C ALA A 118 3.97 -6.82 17.81
N SER A 119 2.69 -6.92 17.45
CA SER A 119 2.01 -8.19 17.12
C SER A 119 1.01 -7.97 15.99
N CYS A 120 0.80 -9.01 15.19
CA CYS A 120 -0.09 -8.97 14.04
C CYS A 120 -1.54 -8.75 14.47
N GLY A 121 -2.17 -7.70 13.95
CA GLY A 121 -3.59 -7.41 14.19
C GLY A 121 -4.56 -8.45 13.64
N ARG A 122 -4.10 -9.40 12.80
CA ARG A 122 -4.94 -10.54 12.36
C ARG A 122 -4.81 -11.76 13.27
N CYS A 123 -3.59 -12.29 13.42
CA CYS A 123 -3.35 -13.58 14.08
C CYS A 123 -2.66 -13.50 15.45
N GLY A 124 -2.19 -12.32 15.88
CA GLY A 124 -1.49 -12.13 17.15
C GLY A 124 -0.01 -12.55 17.17
N SER A 125 0.54 -13.10 16.08
CA SER A 125 1.97 -13.46 16.02
C SER A 125 2.88 -12.24 16.17
N PRO A 126 4.07 -12.37 16.81
CA PRO A 126 5.05 -11.29 16.90
C PRO A 126 5.47 -10.77 15.52
N LEU A 127 5.63 -9.45 15.40
CA LEU A 127 6.10 -8.80 14.17
C LEU A 127 7.61 -8.60 14.20
N LEU A 128 8.24 -8.78 13.05
CA LEU A 128 9.65 -8.47 12.85
C LEU A 128 9.76 -7.08 12.23
N SER A 129 10.68 -6.27 12.76
CA SER A 129 11.04 -4.97 12.21
C SER A 129 12.54 -4.91 12.02
N TRP A 130 12.98 -4.36 10.90
CA TRP A 130 14.39 -4.11 10.61
C TRP A 130 14.55 -2.74 9.98
N VAL A 131 15.76 -2.19 10.07
CA VAL A 131 16.12 -0.94 9.41
C VAL A 131 16.44 -1.26 7.96
N ILE A 132 15.80 -0.54 7.04
CA ILE A 132 16.04 -0.59 5.59
C ILE A 132 17.06 0.49 5.23
#